data_AF-A0A949SGI3-F1
#
_entry.id   AF-A0A949SGI3-F1
#
_cell.length_a   1.000
_cell.length_b   1.000
_cell.length_c   1.000
_cell.angle_alpha   90.00
_cell.angle_beta   90.00
_cell.angle_gamma   90.00
#
_symmetry.space_group_name_H-M   'P 1'
#
loop_
_entity.id
_entity.type
_entity.pdbx_description
1 polymer ?
#
loop_
_entity_poly.entity_id
_entity_poly.type
_entity_poly.pdbx_seq_one_letter_code
_entity_poly.pdbx_strand_id
1 'polypeptide(L)' 'MLIFDRWGEKIWEGHQLDDSWDGTYKGKLVENDVYVYKIKVRDVFKKWHDYVGKVTVIR' A
#
# COMPACT_ATOMS: atom_id res chain seq x y z
N MET A 1 6.18 1.39 -1.83
CA MET A 1 4.89 0.72 -1.57
C MET A 1 3.76 1.56 -2.17
N LEU A 2 2.78 0.93 -2.81
CA LEU A 2 1.59 1.57 -3.37
C LEU A 2 0.36 0.94 -2.72
N ILE A 3 -0.68 1.72 -2.44
CA ILE A 3 -1.94 1.21 -1.88
C ILE A 3 -3.11 1.66 -2.74
N PHE A 4 -4.02 0.74 -2.97
CA PHE A 4 -5.19 0.91 -3.82
C PHE A 4 -6.46 0.56 -3.06
N ASP A 5 -7.54 1.26 -3.37
CA ASP A 5 -8.87 0.87 -2.93
C ASP A 5 -9.43 -0.30 -3.75
N ARG A 6 -10.66 -0.73 -3.42
CA ARG A 6 -11.38 -1.80 -4.13
C ARG A 6 -11.70 -1.50 -5.60
N TRP A 7 -11.66 -0.22 -6.00
CA TRP A 7 -11.93 0.23 -7.37
C TRP A 7 -10.65 0.37 -8.21
N GLY A 8 -9.49 0.19 -7.58
CA GLY A 8 -8.18 0.34 -8.21
C GLY A 8 -7.65 1.77 -8.21
N GLU A 9 -8.27 2.69 -7.47
CA GLU A 9 -7.73 4.04 -7.24
C GLU A 9 -6.52 3.96 -6.32
N LYS A 10 -5.38 4.55 -6.72
CA LYS A 10 -4.19 4.68 -5.87
C LYS A 10 -4.45 5.75 -4.81
N ILE A 11 -4.55 5.34 -3.55
CA ILE A 11 -4.84 6.25 -2.44
C ILE A 11 -3.58 6.68 -1.67
N TRP A 12 -2.49 5.93 -1.81
CA TRP A 12 -1.22 6.23 -1.14
C TRP A 12 -0.03 5.66 -1.91
N GLU A 13 1.11 6.36 -1.83
CA GLU A 13 2.40 5.86 -2.29
C GLU A 13 3.54 6.30 -1.38
N GLY A 14 4.53 5.43 -1.25
CA GLY A 14 5.78 5.67 -0.54
C GLY A 14 6.94 5.00 -1.27
N HIS A 15 8.12 5.58 -1.16
CA HIS A 15 9.34 5.14 -1.88
C HIS A 15 10.49 4.80 -0.94
N GLN A 16 10.43 5.24 0.32
CA GLN A 16 11.41 4.93 1.35
C GLN A 16 11.02 3.65 2.11
N LEU A 17 11.97 3.11 2.86
CA LEU A 17 11.79 1.84 3.59
C LEU A 17 10.87 2.01 4.81
N ASP A 18 10.93 3.20 5.41
CA ASP A 18 10.17 3.66 6.57
C ASP A 18 8.80 4.27 6.20
N ASP A 19 8.55 4.49 4.91
CA ASP A 19 7.24 4.93 4.44
C ASP A 19 6.17 3.87 4.75
N SER A 20 5.18 4.28 5.52
CA SER A 20 4.04 3.46 5.88
C SER A 20 2.74 4.24 5.70
N TRP A 21 1.66 3.51 5.46
CA TRP A 21 0.33 4.07 5.38
C TRP A 21 -0.37 3.89 6.73
N ASP A 22 -0.89 4.99 7.26
CA ASP A 22 -1.54 5.06 8.56
C ASP A 22 -3.05 4.79 8.51
N GLY A 23 -3.58 4.44 7.33
CA GLY A 23 -5.02 4.25 7.13
C GLY A 23 -5.77 5.55 6.82
N THR A 24 -5.07 6.64 6.48
CA THR A 24 -5.73 7.89 6.08
C THR A 24 -5.64 8.15 4.57
N TYR A 25 -6.68 8.75 4.01
CA TYR A 25 -6.70 9.28 2.64
C TYR A 25 -7.36 10.65 2.64
N LYS A 26 -6.70 11.64 2.01
CA LYS A 26 -7.18 13.04 1.95
C LYS A 26 -7.52 13.62 3.35
N GLY A 27 -6.71 13.30 4.35
CA GLY A 27 -6.85 13.80 5.73
C GLY A 27 -7.99 13.19 6.54
N LYS A 28 -8.62 12.11 6.05
CA LYS A 28 -9.67 11.36 6.76
C LYS A 28 -9.28 9.88 6.87
N LEU A 29 -9.74 9.22 7.93
CA LEU A 29 -9.66 7.77 8.02
C LEU A 29 -10.44 7.16 6.86
N VAL A 30 -9.91 6.10 6.26
CA VAL A 30 -10.62 5.38 5.21
C VAL A 30 -11.75 4.52 5.77
N GLU A 31 -12.62 4.06 4.88
CA GLU A 31 -13.76 3.20 5.21
C GLU A 31 -13.33 1.79 5.62
N ASN A 32 -14.24 1.07 6.28
CA ASN A 32 -14.06 -0.35 6.57
C ASN A 32 -14.15 -1.16 5.27
N ASP A 33 -13.01 -1.40 4.65
CA ASP A 33 -12.91 -2.12 3.38
C ASP A 33 -11.56 -2.86 3.26
N VAL A 34 -11.41 -3.61 2.17
CA VAL A 34 -10.17 -4.28 1.79
C VAL A 34 -9.41 -3.40 0.80
N TYR A 35 -8.17 -3.08 1.16
CA TYR A 35 -7.22 -2.34 0.35
C TYR A 35 -6.13 -3.27 -0.16
N VAL A 36 -5.58 -2.98 -1.34
CA VAL A 36 -4.51 -3.78 -1.95
C VAL A 36 -3.20 -3.01 -1.85
N TYR A 37 -2.16 -3.63 -1.29
CA TYR A 37 -0.81 -3.07 -1.35
C TYR A 37 0.01 -3.75 -2.45
N LYS A 38 0.85 -2.96 -3.12
CA LYS A 38 1.86 -3.43 -4.07
C LYS A 38 3.22 -2.90 -3.66
N ILE A 39 4.19 -3.79 -3.52
CA ILE A 39 5.57 -3.46 -3.12
C ILE A 39 6.50 -4.03 -4.17
N LYS A 40 7.38 -3.16 -4.69
CA LYS A 40 8.45 -3.55 -5.60
C LYS A 40 9.77 -3.23 -4.93
N VAL A 41 10.60 -4.24 -4.70
CA VAL A 41 11.90 -4.11 -4.02
C VAL A 41 12.99 -4.77 -4.82
N ARG A 42 14.22 -4.30 -4.61
CA ARG A 42 15.42 -4.88 -5.22
C ARG A 42 16.24 -5.55 -4.13
N ASP A 43 16.58 -6.81 -4.33
CA ASP A 43 17.45 -7.53 -3.40
C ASP A 43 18.94 -7.17 -3.56
N VAL A 44 19.77 -7.79 -2.72
CA VAL A 44 21.23 -7.64 -2.75
C VAL A 44 21.87 -8.13 -4.06
N PHE A 45 21.18 -8.99 -4.81
CA PHE A 45 21.60 -9.51 -6.11
C PHE A 45 21.08 -8.66 -7.28
N LYS A 46 20.50 -7.49 -7.01
CA LYS A 46 19.89 -6.58 -8.00
C LYS A 46 18.66 -7.17 -8.71
N LYS A 47 18.07 -8.23 -8.18
CA LYS A 47 16.83 -8.82 -8.71
C LYS A 47 15.62 -8.08 -8.14
N TRP A 48 14.67 -7.78 -9.02
CA TRP A 48 13.40 -7.20 -8.63
C TRP A 48 12.45 -8.27 -8.11
N HIS A 49 11.75 -7.95 -7.02
CA HIS A 49 10.69 -8.76 -6.44
C HIS A 49 9.45 -7.90 -6.29
N ASP A 50 8.32 -8.44 -6.73
CA ASP A 50 7.01 -7.81 -6.64
C ASP A 50 6.16 -8.58 -5.62
N TYR A 51 5.62 -7.86 -4.64
CA TYR A 51 4.74 -8.39 -3.61
C TYR A 51 3.40 -7.69 -3.72
N VAL A 52 2.33 -8.48 -3.72
CA VAL A 52 0.95 -7.99 -3.72
C VAL A 52 0.21 -8.67 -2.59
N GLY A 53 -0.50 -7.88 -1.80
CA GLY A 53 -1.32 -8.40 -0.72
C GLY A 53 -2.51 -7.51 -0.44
N LYS A 54 -3.29 -7.92 0.56
CA LYS A 54 -4.52 -7.25 0.97
C LYS A 54 -4.41 -6.85 2.44
N VAL A 55 -4.95 -5.70 2.78
CA VAL A 55 -5.11 -5.22 4.15
C VAL A 55 -6.57 -4.86 4.35
N THR A 56 -7.17 -5.35 5.42
CA THR A 56 -8.55 -5.02 5.78
C THR A 56 -8.52 -3.97 6.88
N VAL A 57 -9.18 -2.84 6.63
CA VAL A 57 -9.41 -1.82 7.66
C VAL A 57 -10.73 -2.14 8.35
N ILE A 58 -10.70 -2.23 9.68
CA ILE A 58 -11.86 -2.51 10.53
C ILE A 58 -11.86 -1.46 11.65
N ARG A 59 -13.05 -0.98 11.99
CA ARG A 59 -13.31 -0.02 13.07
C ARG A 59 -14.11 -0.65 14.18
#